data_AF-A0A968SYV6-F1
#
_entry.id   AF-A0A968SYV6-F1
#
_cell.length_a   1.000
_cell.length_b   1.000
_cell.length_c   1.000
_cell.angle_alpha   90.00
_cell.angle_beta   90.00
_cell.angle_gamma   90.00
#
_symmetry.space_group_name_H-M   'P 1'
#
loop_
_entity.id
_entity.type
_entity.pdbx_description
1 polymer ?
#
loop_
_entity_poly.entity_id
_entity_poly.type
_entity_poly.pdbx_seq_one_letter_code
_entity_poly.pdbx_strand_id
1 'polypeptide(L)'
;MFTACDVSKTHHEFFIEEAKKNGIIKTKIWTASIIESELYSNFHDLLFTYFGINIPNEKQSNTTKVKHSLRMKKKIEKDFIRKDIDITYITKHILYEPRLRFNVGEIIIRNIDNDIYPENDKDDVGISSWFKSEIYDLYHNGIEIYLFYPNEILLNNEGHWDLIENDTDERKNRYKSLRVNRVGRIPYLILSNMIFKAIIIIRYHICIANST
;
A
#
# COMPACT_ATOMS: atom_id res chain seq x y z
N MET A 1 0.30 -43.07 -14.41
CA MET A 1 1.49 -43.61 -13.72
C MET A 1 2.38 -42.44 -13.30
N PHE A 2 2.82 -42.41 -12.05
CA PHE A 2 3.73 -41.40 -11.53
C PHE A 2 5.01 -42.09 -11.08
N THR A 3 6.15 -41.61 -11.56
CA THR A 3 7.47 -41.97 -11.06
C THR A 3 8.18 -40.68 -10.65
N ALA A 4 8.80 -40.70 -9.47
CA ALA A 4 9.42 -39.55 -8.80
C ALA A 4 10.95 -39.69 -8.71
N CYS A 5 11.55 -40.47 -9.62
CA CYS A 5 12.99 -40.64 -9.72
C CYS A 5 13.49 -40.24 -11.10
N ASP A 6 14.75 -39.81 -11.16
CA ASP A 6 15.42 -39.54 -12.42
C ASP A 6 15.63 -40.86 -13.16
N VAL A 7 14.92 -41.00 -14.27
CA VAL A 7 14.96 -42.18 -15.14
C VAL A 7 15.77 -41.87 -16.37
N SER A 8 16.59 -42.82 -16.81
CA SER A 8 17.31 -42.70 -18.08
C SER A 8 16.32 -42.60 -19.24
N LYS A 9 16.75 -41.98 -20.35
CA LYS A 9 15.93 -41.78 -21.56
C LYS A 9 15.30 -43.09 -22.07
N THR A 10 16.06 -44.18 -22.04
CA THR A 10 15.60 -45.52 -22.44
C THR A 10 14.45 -46.03 -21.59
N HIS A 11 14.49 -45.80 -20.27
CA HIS A 11 13.41 -46.19 -19.37
C HIS A 11 12.21 -45.24 -19.48
N HIS A 12 12.43 -43.95 -19.76
CA HIS A 12 11.36 -42.99 -20.01
C HIS A 12 10.52 -43.39 -21.23
N GLU A 13 11.17 -43.81 -22.32
CA GLU A 13 10.50 -44.31 -23.53
C GLU A 13 9.74 -45.61 -23.24
N PHE A 14 10.38 -46.56 -22.56
CA PHE A 14 9.75 -47.80 -22.11
C PHE A 14 8.47 -47.56 -21.29
N PHE A 15 8.52 -46.66 -20.31
CA PHE A 15 7.38 -46.34 -19.45
C PHE A 15 6.22 -45.67 -20.21
N ILE A 16 6.53 -44.86 -21.22
CA ILE A 16 5.51 -44.27 -22.08
C ILE A 16 4.84 -45.34 -22.95
N GLU A 17 5.63 -46.25 -23.54
CA GLU A 17 5.11 -47.33 -24.37
C GLU A 17 4.25 -48.30 -23.56
N GLU A 18 4.69 -48.68 -22.36
CA GLU A 18 3.96 -49.58 -21.48
C GLU A 18 2.65 -48.95 -20.99
N ALA A 19 2.67 -47.65 -20.66
CA ALA A 19 1.46 -46.93 -20.29
C ALA A 19 0.46 -46.82 -21.45
N LYS A 20 0.94 -46.60 -22.69
CA LYS A 20 0.11 -46.57 -23.89
C LYS A 20 -0.53 -47.94 -24.17
N LYS A 21 0.23 -49.04 -24.03
CA LYS A 21 -0.29 -50.41 -24.17
C LYS A 21 -1.41 -50.71 -23.18
N ASN A 22 -1.31 -50.17 -21.96
CA ASN A 22 -2.30 -50.29 -20.91
C ASN A 22 -3.43 -49.24 -21.00
N GLY A 23 -3.55 -48.50 -22.11
CA GLY A 23 -4.65 -47.56 -22.36
C GLY A 23 -4.55 -46.22 -21.62
N ILE A 24 -3.40 -45.88 -21.03
CA ILE A 24 -3.20 -44.64 -20.30
C ILE A 24 -2.83 -43.51 -21.28
N ILE A 25 -3.73 -42.55 -21.45
CA ILE A 25 -3.63 -41.46 -22.44
C ILE A 25 -2.58 -40.39 -22.05
N LYS A 26 -2.34 -40.21 -20.74
CA LYS A 26 -1.47 -39.15 -20.22
C LYS A 26 -0.47 -39.69 -19.21
N THR A 27 0.80 -39.69 -19.57
CA THR A 27 1.92 -39.98 -18.70
C THR A 27 2.67 -38.68 -18.39
N LYS A 28 2.92 -38.41 -17.11
CA LYS A 28 3.78 -37.32 -16.66
C LYS A 28 4.82 -37.90 -15.72
N ILE A 29 6.08 -37.79 -16.11
CA ILE A 29 7.23 -38.22 -15.32
C ILE A 29 7.71 -36.98 -14.57
N TRP A 30 7.79 -37.07 -13.25
CA TRP A 30 8.20 -35.96 -12.39
C TRP A 30 9.65 -36.21 -11.97
N THR A 31 10.59 -35.69 -12.74
CA THR A 31 12.01 -35.69 -12.36
C THR A 31 12.26 -34.66 -11.26
N ALA A 32 13.40 -34.78 -10.57
CA ALA A 32 13.77 -33.80 -9.55
C ALA A 32 13.76 -32.37 -10.10
N SER A 33 14.27 -32.17 -11.32
CA SER A 33 14.27 -30.87 -12.00
C SER A 33 12.88 -30.35 -12.36
N ILE A 34 11.94 -31.22 -12.76
CA ILE A 34 10.56 -30.80 -13.06
C ILE A 34 9.86 -30.40 -11.76
N ILE A 35 10.04 -31.19 -10.70
CA ILE A 35 9.49 -30.87 -9.38
C ILE A 35 10.05 -29.55 -8.89
N GLU A 36 11.37 -29.35 -8.96
CA GLU A 36 12.04 -28.11 -8.58
C GLU A 36 11.52 -26.92 -9.39
N SER A 37 11.49 -27.02 -10.72
CA SER A 37 10.98 -25.94 -11.58
C SER A 37 9.52 -25.58 -11.27
N GLU A 38 8.68 -26.57 -11.01
CA GLU A 38 7.28 -26.35 -10.66
C GLU A 38 7.16 -25.73 -9.25
N LEU A 39 8.00 -26.16 -8.31
CA LEU A 39 8.05 -25.65 -6.94
C LEU A 39 8.42 -24.15 -6.93
N TYR A 40 9.45 -23.78 -7.71
CA TYR A 40 9.93 -22.40 -7.87
C TYR A 40 9.02 -21.50 -8.72
N SER A 41 8.12 -22.06 -9.53
CA SER A 41 7.23 -21.26 -10.39
C SER A 41 5.82 -21.10 -9.81
N ASN A 42 5.30 -22.16 -9.19
CA ASN A 42 3.87 -22.26 -8.89
C ASN A 42 3.57 -22.52 -7.40
N PHE A 43 4.56 -22.91 -6.59
CA PHE A 43 4.34 -23.34 -5.20
C PHE A 43 5.27 -22.62 -4.20
N HIS A 44 5.30 -21.28 -4.27
CA HIS A 44 6.14 -20.46 -3.40
C HIS A 44 5.84 -20.65 -1.89
N ASP A 45 4.59 -20.92 -1.52
CA ASP A 45 4.20 -21.19 -0.13
C ASP A 45 4.85 -22.47 0.41
N LEU A 46 5.01 -23.49 -0.44
CA LEU A 46 5.70 -24.75 -0.09
C LEU A 46 7.20 -24.52 0.04
N LEU A 47 7.80 -23.70 -0.83
CA LEU A 47 9.20 -23.28 -0.71
C LEU A 47 9.50 -22.55 0.61
N PHE A 48 8.61 -21.64 1.01
CA PHE A 48 8.75 -20.95 2.28
C PHE A 48 8.57 -21.92 3.46
N THR A 49 7.48 -22.70 3.48
CA THR A 49 7.10 -23.55 4.62
C THR A 49 8.11 -24.67 4.88
N TYR A 50 8.60 -25.33 3.83
CA TYR A 50 9.45 -26.52 3.97
C TYR A 50 10.94 -26.26 3.78
N PHE A 51 11.31 -25.20 3.03
CA PHE A 51 12.70 -24.93 2.69
C PHE A 51 13.20 -23.57 3.19
N GLY A 52 12.33 -22.74 3.78
CA GLY A 52 12.68 -21.39 4.25
C GLY A 52 13.07 -20.44 3.11
N ILE A 53 12.79 -20.80 1.85
CA ILE A 53 13.15 -20.01 0.68
C ILE A 53 12.01 -19.03 0.41
N ASN A 54 12.26 -17.75 0.67
CA ASN A 54 11.33 -16.68 0.34
C ASN A 54 11.64 -16.16 -1.07
N ILE A 55 10.91 -16.65 -2.07
CA ILE A 55 10.90 -16.02 -3.39
C ILE A 55 10.01 -14.77 -3.27
N PRO A 56 10.54 -13.55 -3.41
CA PRO A 56 9.69 -12.37 -3.42
C PRO A 56 8.69 -12.54 -4.57
N ASN A 57 7.39 -12.48 -4.24
CA ASN A 57 6.30 -12.41 -5.22
C ASN A 57 6.44 -11.10 -6.02
N GLU A 58 7.41 -11.04 -6.92
CA GLU A 58 7.66 -9.88 -7.73
C GLU A 58 6.57 -9.81 -8.81
N LYS A 59 5.76 -8.76 -8.67
CA LYS A 59 4.65 -8.35 -9.53
C LYS A 59 3.35 -9.11 -9.28
N GLN A 60 2.71 -8.74 -8.18
CA GLN A 60 1.26 -8.54 -8.25
C GLN A 60 0.97 -7.73 -9.52
N SER A 61 0.23 -8.33 -10.47
CA SER A 61 0.08 -7.77 -11.80
C SER A 61 -0.39 -6.32 -11.72
N ASN A 62 0.05 -5.46 -12.64
CA ASN A 62 -0.42 -4.07 -12.70
C ASN A 62 -1.96 -4.01 -12.70
N THR A 63 -2.61 -4.98 -13.33
CA THR A 63 -4.07 -5.15 -13.32
C THR A 63 -4.62 -5.39 -11.92
N THR A 64 -3.97 -6.19 -11.10
CA THR A 64 -4.38 -6.45 -9.70
C THR A 64 -4.19 -5.21 -8.83
N LYS A 65 -3.07 -4.49 -8.98
CA LYS A 65 -2.82 -3.22 -8.28
C LYS A 65 -3.88 -2.16 -8.64
N VAL A 66 -4.19 -2.02 -9.92
CA VAL A 66 -5.23 -1.08 -10.40
C VAL A 66 -6.61 -1.47 -9.87
N LYS A 67 -6.99 -2.75 -9.96
CA LYS A 67 -8.27 -3.24 -9.40
C LYS A 67 -8.38 -2.95 -7.91
N HIS A 68 -7.29 -3.15 -7.18
CA HIS A 68 -7.21 -2.86 -5.76
C HIS A 68 -7.42 -1.37 -5.46
N SER A 69 -6.66 -0.47 -6.11
CA SER A 69 -6.80 0.97 -5.93
C SER A 69 -8.21 1.46 -6.27
N LEU A 70 -8.82 0.96 -7.36
CA LEU A 70 -10.19 1.30 -7.73
C LEU A 70 -11.22 0.84 -6.68
N ARG A 71 -11.02 -0.37 -6.12
CA ARG A 71 -11.87 -0.88 -5.04
C ARG A 71 -11.77 0.00 -3.79
N MET A 72 -10.56 0.40 -3.41
CA MET A 72 -10.34 1.28 -2.25
C MET A 72 -10.90 2.68 -2.46
N LYS A 73 -10.70 3.27 -3.64
CA LYS A 73 -11.32 4.54 -4.01
C LYS A 73 -12.84 4.49 -3.83
N LYS A 74 -13.50 3.50 -4.43
CA LYS A 74 -14.97 3.33 -4.32
C LYS A 74 -15.44 3.14 -2.88
N LYS A 75 -14.67 2.39 -2.07
CA LYS A 75 -15.00 2.16 -0.65
C LYS A 75 -14.95 3.48 0.14
N ILE A 76 -13.87 4.25 -0.02
CA ILE A 76 -13.71 5.56 0.64
C ILE A 76 -14.79 6.54 0.21
N GLU A 77 -15.04 6.66 -1.08
CA GLU A 77 -16.09 7.55 -1.58
C GLU A 77 -17.46 7.17 -1.01
N LYS A 78 -17.77 5.88 -0.94
CA LYS A 78 -19.04 5.39 -0.38
C LYS A 78 -19.18 5.65 1.12
N ASP A 79 -18.12 5.39 1.87
CA ASP A 79 -18.17 5.35 3.34
C ASP A 79 -17.94 6.74 3.94
N PHE A 80 -17.10 7.57 3.30
CA PHE A 80 -16.63 8.84 3.86
C PHE A 80 -17.31 10.08 3.25
N ILE A 81 -17.88 10.02 2.04
CA ILE A 81 -18.51 11.20 1.44
C ILE A 81 -19.92 11.41 2.02
N ARG A 82 -20.21 12.66 2.41
CA ARG A 82 -21.54 13.08 2.87
C ARG A 82 -22.57 12.98 1.75
N LYS A 83 -23.75 12.46 2.09
CA LYS A 83 -24.90 12.32 1.18
C LYS A 83 -25.99 13.36 1.46
N ASP A 84 -25.85 14.08 2.56
CA ASP A 84 -26.86 14.90 3.22
C ASP A 84 -26.66 16.41 3.00
N ILE A 85 -25.65 16.84 2.23
CA ILE A 85 -25.37 18.27 2.02
C ILE A 85 -25.87 18.76 0.66
N ASP A 86 -26.40 19.98 0.64
CA ASP A 86 -26.69 20.74 -0.56
C ASP A 86 -25.43 20.94 -1.45
N ILE A 87 -25.53 20.44 -2.67
CA ILE A 87 -24.51 20.53 -3.72
C ILE A 87 -24.10 21.99 -4.00
N THR A 88 -25.03 22.94 -3.84
CA THR A 88 -24.80 24.37 -4.06
C THR A 88 -23.86 24.96 -3.01
N TYR A 89 -24.08 24.62 -1.73
CA TYR A 89 -23.21 25.01 -0.62
C TYR A 89 -21.81 24.38 -0.78
N ILE A 90 -21.78 23.08 -1.08
CA ILE A 90 -20.56 22.33 -1.34
C ILE A 90 -19.71 22.98 -2.44
N THR A 91 -20.30 23.30 -3.59
CA THR A 91 -19.54 23.76 -4.76
C THR A 91 -18.82 25.08 -4.50
N LYS A 92 -19.42 25.95 -3.68
CA LYS A 92 -18.83 27.25 -3.30
C LYS A 92 -17.68 27.10 -2.29
N HIS A 93 -17.76 26.13 -1.38
CA HIS A 93 -16.84 26.00 -0.26
C HIS A 93 -15.76 24.92 -0.43
N ILE A 94 -15.99 23.85 -1.22
CA ILE A 94 -15.01 22.77 -1.45
C ILE A 94 -13.69 23.30 -2.00
N LEU A 95 -13.71 24.34 -2.83
CA LEU A 95 -12.49 24.91 -3.41
C LEU A 95 -11.51 25.42 -2.34
N TYR A 96 -12.03 25.88 -1.20
CA TYR A 96 -11.24 26.44 -0.10
C TYR A 96 -11.16 25.51 1.11
N GLU A 97 -12.16 24.65 1.28
CA GLU A 97 -12.26 23.71 2.41
C GLU A 97 -12.75 22.34 1.94
N PRO A 98 -11.91 21.56 1.23
CA PRO A 98 -12.31 20.29 0.63
C PRO A 98 -12.86 19.27 1.65
N ARG A 99 -12.36 19.32 2.90
CA ARG A 99 -12.75 18.44 3.99
C ARG A 99 -14.26 18.45 4.31
N LEU A 100 -14.97 19.52 3.96
CA LEU A 100 -16.41 19.66 4.21
C LEU A 100 -17.25 18.58 3.50
N ARG A 101 -16.69 17.93 2.47
CA ARG A 101 -17.37 16.84 1.75
C ARG A 101 -17.39 15.51 2.50
N PHE A 102 -16.62 15.36 3.58
CA PHE A 102 -16.55 14.12 4.33
C PHE A 102 -17.47 14.12 5.56
N ASN A 103 -18.02 12.95 5.89
CA ASN A 103 -18.83 12.69 7.09
C ASN A 103 -17.97 12.24 8.28
N VAL A 104 -16.66 12.08 8.06
CA VAL A 104 -15.65 11.69 9.04
C VAL A 104 -14.67 12.85 9.17
N GLY A 105 -14.47 13.35 10.39
CA GLY A 105 -13.44 14.35 10.69
C GLY A 105 -12.07 13.73 10.95
N GLU A 106 -12.03 12.65 11.74
CA GLU A 106 -10.79 12.05 12.24
C GLU A 106 -10.66 10.60 11.79
N ILE A 107 -9.44 10.18 11.49
CA ILE A 107 -9.04 8.83 11.08
C ILE A 107 -7.90 8.33 11.95
N ILE A 108 -7.77 7.01 12.10
CA ILE A 108 -6.61 6.34 12.69
C ILE A 108 -5.94 5.56 11.57
N ILE A 109 -4.70 5.86 11.27
CA ILE A 109 -3.90 5.12 10.31
C ILE A 109 -3.04 4.12 11.07
N ARG A 110 -3.06 2.83 10.72
CA ARG A 110 -2.24 1.80 11.39
C ARG A 110 -1.67 0.77 10.44
N ASN A 111 -0.57 0.14 10.83
CA ASN A 111 -0.06 -1.05 10.17
C ASN A 111 -1.05 -2.21 10.31
N ILE A 112 -1.23 -3.00 9.25
CA ILE A 112 -1.97 -4.27 9.32
C ILE A 112 -1.18 -5.37 10.01
N ASP A 113 0.14 -5.35 9.81
CA ASP A 113 1.04 -6.44 10.19
C ASP A 113 1.49 -6.32 11.66
N ASN A 114 0.96 -5.34 12.40
CA ASN A 114 1.31 -5.05 13.79
C ASN A 114 0.04 -4.86 14.64
N ASP A 115 0.04 -5.43 15.84
CA ASP A 115 -1.04 -5.42 16.83
C ASP A 115 -0.78 -4.49 18.03
N ILE A 116 0.27 -3.66 17.97
CA ILE A 116 0.64 -2.71 19.03
C ILE A 116 -0.46 -1.69 19.33
N TYR A 117 -1.29 -1.30 18.35
CA TYR A 117 -2.42 -0.39 18.60
C TYR A 117 -3.39 -0.98 19.65
N PRO A 118 -3.80 -0.23 20.69
CA PRO A 118 -3.67 1.23 20.83
C PRO A 118 -2.43 1.71 21.59
N GLU A 119 -1.54 0.81 21.99
CA GLU A 119 -0.28 1.15 22.66
C GLU A 119 0.73 1.73 21.65
N ASN A 120 1.82 2.32 22.14
CA ASN A 120 2.93 2.76 21.29
C ASN A 120 4.14 1.85 21.50
N ASP A 121 4.87 1.61 20.41
CA ASP A 121 6.19 0.99 20.50
C ASP A 121 7.13 1.98 21.19
N LYS A 122 7.72 1.57 22.31
CA LYS A 122 8.58 2.43 23.13
C LYS A 122 9.99 2.54 22.55
N ASP A 123 10.35 1.61 21.67
CA ASP A 123 11.71 1.46 21.14
C ASP A 123 11.80 1.87 19.65
N ASP A 124 10.70 2.25 19.02
CA ASP A 124 10.65 2.57 17.59
C ASP A 124 11.10 4.02 17.31
N VAL A 125 12.16 4.16 16.52
CA VAL A 125 12.70 5.45 16.07
C VAL A 125 12.10 5.77 14.71
N GLY A 126 11.01 6.54 14.69
CA GLY A 126 10.38 6.93 13.43
C GLY A 126 8.90 7.31 13.56
N ILE A 127 8.17 7.17 12.44
CA ILE A 127 6.71 7.31 12.43
C ILE A 127 6.13 6.06 13.08
N SER A 128 5.38 6.24 14.17
CA SER A 128 4.70 5.15 14.86
C SER A 128 3.95 4.22 13.91
N SER A 129 3.89 2.94 14.27
CA SER A 129 3.12 1.89 13.60
C SER A 129 1.63 2.23 13.47
N TRP A 130 1.14 3.22 14.22
CA TRP A 130 -0.13 3.89 14.00
C TRP A 130 -0.10 5.37 14.39
N PHE A 131 -0.98 6.17 13.81
CA PHE A 131 -1.19 7.56 14.20
C PHE A 131 -2.62 8.02 13.91
N LYS A 132 -3.11 8.99 14.68
CA LYS A 132 -4.38 9.67 14.41
C LYS A 132 -4.15 10.82 13.43
N SER A 133 -5.09 11.02 12.52
CA SER A 133 -5.04 12.10 11.55
C SER A 133 -6.44 12.64 11.19
N GLU A 134 -6.51 13.74 10.44
CA GLU A 134 -7.72 14.24 9.81
C GLU A 134 -7.62 14.12 8.28
N ILE A 135 -8.76 13.92 7.60
CA ILE A 135 -8.82 13.90 6.13
C ILE A 135 -8.90 15.34 5.63
N TYR A 136 -7.98 15.70 4.73
CA TYR A 136 -8.04 16.96 4.01
C TYR A 136 -8.84 16.81 2.73
N ASP A 137 -8.43 15.89 1.85
CA ASP A 137 -9.08 15.67 0.57
C ASP A 137 -8.87 14.26 -0.02
N LEU A 138 -9.35 14.03 -1.25
CA LEU A 138 -9.04 12.85 -2.07
C LEU A 138 -8.37 13.34 -3.34
N TYR A 139 -7.29 12.70 -3.72
CA TYR A 139 -6.62 12.95 -5.00
C TYR A 139 -6.79 11.75 -5.94
N HIS A 140 -6.27 11.87 -7.16
CA HIS A 140 -6.48 10.88 -8.23
C HIS A 140 -6.07 9.45 -7.84
N ASN A 141 -5.10 9.28 -6.94
CA ASN A 141 -4.57 7.97 -6.54
C ASN A 141 -4.58 7.72 -5.02
N GLY A 142 -5.31 8.49 -4.22
CA GLY A 142 -5.33 8.26 -2.78
C GLY A 142 -6.10 9.29 -1.97
N ILE A 143 -5.79 9.31 -0.67
CA ILE A 143 -6.30 10.27 0.30
C ILE A 143 -5.24 11.31 0.66
N GLU A 144 -5.68 12.53 0.91
CA GLU A 144 -4.89 13.61 1.47
C GLU A 144 -5.27 13.81 2.93
N ILE A 145 -4.26 13.93 3.80
CA ILE A 145 -4.43 13.99 5.25
C ILE A 145 -3.62 15.15 5.84
N TYR A 146 -4.07 15.70 6.96
CA TYR A 146 -3.27 16.67 7.70
C TYR A 146 -2.13 15.98 8.46
N LEU A 147 -0.91 16.49 8.32
CA LEU A 147 0.23 16.06 9.11
C LEU A 147 0.34 16.99 10.32
N PHE A 148 0.18 16.47 11.54
CA PHE A 148 0.11 17.23 12.80
C PHE A 148 1.46 17.78 13.29
N TYR A 149 2.39 18.03 12.38
CA TYR A 149 3.63 18.71 12.71
C TYR A 149 3.48 20.20 12.38
N PRO A 150 3.65 21.11 13.36
CA PRO A 150 3.62 22.54 13.10
C PRO A 150 4.77 22.86 12.14
N ASN A 151 4.42 23.33 10.94
CA ASN A 151 5.38 23.79 9.97
C ASN A 151 5.31 25.31 9.89
N GLU A 152 6.46 25.93 9.90
CA GLU A 152 6.61 27.35 9.59
C GLU A 152 7.21 27.47 8.20
N ILE A 153 6.60 28.31 7.38
CA ILE A 153 7.15 28.75 6.10
C ILE A 153 7.61 30.19 6.22
N LEU A 154 8.65 30.54 5.47
CA LEU A 154 9.04 31.92 5.25
C LEU A 154 8.37 32.41 3.97
N LEU A 155 7.64 33.51 4.03
CA LEU A 155 6.98 34.15 2.90
C LEU A 155 7.65 35.48 2.59
N ASN A 156 8.02 35.69 1.33
CA ASN A 156 8.51 36.99 0.86
C ASN A 156 7.36 37.92 0.40
N ASN A 157 7.68 39.19 0.14
CA ASN A 157 6.69 40.18 -0.28
C ASN A 157 6.13 39.94 -1.70
N GLU A 158 6.75 39.06 -2.48
CA GLU A 158 6.33 38.69 -3.83
C GLU A 158 5.45 37.43 -3.84
N GLY A 159 5.24 36.79 -2.68
CA GLY A 159 4.43 35.58 -2.53
C GLY A 159 5.20 34.26 -2.70
N HIS A 160 6.53 34.29 -2.88
CA HIS A 160 7.37 33.09 -2.85
C HIS A 160 7.56 32.60 -1.41
N TRP A 161 7.54 31.28 -1.24
CA TRP A 161 7.64 30.64 0.07
C TRP A 161 8.71 29.55 0.11
N ASP A 162 9.24 29.30 1.31
CA ASP A 162 10.21 28.24 1.58
C ASP A 162 9.97 27.59 2.96
N LEU A 163 10.36 26.33 3.13
CA LEU A 163 10.24 25.58 4.37
C LEU A 163 11.40 25.90 5.31
N ILE A 164 11.11 26.10 6.60
CA ILE A 164 12.14 26.25 7.63
C ILE A 164 12.64 24.85 8.03
N GLU A 165 13.53 24.27 7.22
CA GLU A 165 14.27 23.08 7.61
C GLU A 165 15.65 23.52 8.11
N ASN A 166 15.81 23.64 9.44
CA ASN A 166 17.07 24.00 10.13
C ASN A 166 17.66 25.38 9.78
N ASP A 167 16.84 26.44 9.78
CA ASP A 167 17.28 27.76 9.32
C ASP A 167 17.76 28.69 10.46
N THR A 168 18.79 29.50 10.16
CA THR A 168 19.41 30.47 11.06
C THR A 168 18.53 31.71 11.28
N ASP A 169 18.65 32.37 12.43
CA ASP A 169 17.83 33.53 12.85
C ASP A 169 17.82 34.70 11.82
N GLU A 170 18.81 34.75 10.94
CA GLU A 170 19.00 35.80 9.94
C GLU A 170 17.96 35.79 8.79
N ARG A 171 17.41 34.61 8.44
CA ARG A 171 16.34 34.50 7.42
C ARG A 171 14.97 34.82 8.01
N LYS A 172 14.73 34.45 9.27
CA LYS A 172 13.48 34.77 10.01
C LYS A 172 13.23 36.27 10.17
N ASN A 173 14.30 37.08 10.26
CA ASN A 173 14.16 38.53 10.37
C ASN A 173 13.87 39.24 9.03
N ARG A 174 14.17 38.60 7.90
CA ARG A 174 13.96 39.17 6.56
C ARG A 174 12.61 38.81 5.93
N TYR A 175 12.01 37.70 6.35
CA TYR A 175 10.79 37.17 5.76
C TYR A 175 9.69 36.98 6.80
N LYS A 176 8.43 37.01 6.36
CA LYS A 176 7.29 36.79 7.25
C LYS A 176 7.17 35.29 7.53
N SER A 177 7.31 34.88 8.79
CA SER A 177 6.98 33.51 9.20
C SER A 177 5.46 33.31 9.26
N LEU A 178 4.98 32.22 8.66
CA LEU A 178 3.58 31.80 8.72
C LEU A 178 3.51 30.34 9.16
N ARG A 179 2.63 30.06 10.12
CA ARG A 179 2.27 28.68 10.48
C ARG A 179 1.32 28.12 9.45
N VAL A 180 1.66 26.95 8.93
CA VAL A 180 0.88 26.24 7.91
C VAL A 180 0.68 24.78 8.28
N ASN A 181 -0.43 24.22 7.83
CA ASN A 181 -0.69 22.79 7.94
C ASN A 181 -0.07 22.08 6.73
N ARG A 182 0.77 21.07 6.96
CA ARG A 182 1.22 20.18 5.87
C ARG A 182 0.13 19.17 5.54
N VAL A 183 -0.02 18.89 4.25
CA VAL A 183 -0.91 17.85 3.73
C VAL A 183 -0.06 16.70 3.20
N GLY A 184 -0.25 15.51 3.74
CA GLY A 184 0.37 14.27 3.29
C GLY A 184 -0.54 13.50 2.33
N ARG A 185 0.06 12.68 1.45
CA ARG A 185 -0.67 11.83 0.49
C ARG A 185 -0.45 10.36 0.79
N ILE A 186 -1.55 9.62 0.89
CA ILE A 186 -1.53 8.17 1.11
C ILE A 186 -2.19 7.49 -0.09
N PRO A 187 -1.43 6.72 -0.90
CA PRO A 187 -1.98 6.04 -2.07
C PRO A 187 -3.01 4.96 -1.72
N TYR A 188 -4.05 4.81 -2.55
CA TYR A 188 -5.03 3.73 -2.41
C TYR A 188 -4.40 2.33 -2.47
N LEU A 189 -3.25 2.21 -3.14
CA LEU A 189 -2.55 0.94 -3.32
C LEU A 189 -2.12 0.33 -1.99
N ILE A 190 -1.72 1.16 -1.02
CA ILE A 190 -1.19 0.68 0.26
C ILE A 190 -2.28 0.49 1.32
N LEU A 191 -3.53 0.88 1.02
CA LEU A 191 -4.68 0.74 1.92
C LEU A 191 -5.28 -0.67 1.85
N SER A 192 -5.32 -1.39 2.95
CA SER A 192 -5.78 -2.79 2.98
C SER A 192 -7.23 -2.94 3.47
N ASN A 193 -7.62 -2.21 4.52
CA ASN A 193 -8.95 -2.34 5.12
C ASN A 193 -9.39 -1.05 5.86
N MET A 194 -10.71 -0.94 6.09
CA MET A 194 -11.36 0.16 6.80
C MET A 194 -12.44 -0.37 7.73
N ILE A 195 -12.35 -0.01 9.02
CA ILE A 195 -13.30 -0.43 10.07
C ILE A 195 -14.00 0.81 10.65
N PHE A 196 -15.31 0.70 10.94
CA PHE A 196 -16.16 1.78 11.44
C PHE A 196 -15.60 2.40 12.74
N LYS A 197 -15.65 3.74 12.82
CA LYS A 197 -14.73 4.65 13.53
C LYS A 197 -13.35 4.77 12.87
N ALA A 198 -13.38 4.99 11.56
CA ALA A 198 -12.33 5.62 10.77
C ALA A 198 -10.91 5.05 10.93
N ILE A 199 -10.74 3.74 11.07
CA ILE A 199 -9.42 3.10 11.06
C ILE A 199 -9.04 2.77 9.61
N ILE A 200 -7.99 3.40 9.09
CA ILE A 200 -7.35 3.15 7.79
C ILE A 200 -6.13 2.26 8.02
N ILE A 201 -6.12 1.08 7.40
CA ILE A 201 -5.04 0.12 7.62
C ILE A 201 -4.09 0.11 6.41
N ILE A 202 -2.79 0.30 6.64
CA ILE A 202 -1.75 0.38 5.61
C ILE A 202 -0.85 -0.85 5.66
N ARG A 203 -0.42 -1.34 4.48
CA ARG A 203 0.67 -2.32 4.34
C ARG A 203 1.94 -1.59 3.89
N TYR A 204 3.03 -1.70 4.65
CA TYR A 204 4.21 -0.85 4.47
C TYR A 204 5.05 -1.24 3.25
N HIS A 205 5.25 -0.27 2.35
CA HIS A 205 6.49 -0.05 1.60
C HIS A 205 6.74 1.47 1.64
N ILE A 206 7.82 1.88 2.32
CA ILE A 206 8.13 3.28 2.57
C ILE A 206 8.60 3.92 1.26
N CYS A 207 7.80 4.85 0.72
CA CYS A 207 8.25 5.80 -0.30
C CYS A 207 8.19 7.21 0.31
N ILE A 208 9.37 7.73 0.65
CA ILE A 208 9.57 9.14 0.95
C ILE A 208 9.59 9.84 -0.41
N ALA A 209 8.52 10.59 -0.73
CA ALA A 209 8.53 11.46 -1.89
C ALA A 209 9.34 12.72 -1.54
N ASN A 210 10.60 12.75 -1.95
CA ASN A 210 11.37 13.98 -2.00
C ASN A 210 10.77 14.86 -3.11
N SER A 211 10.33 16.06 -2.75
CA SER A 211 9.96 17.10 -3.70
C SER A 211 11.22 17.70 -4.33
N THR A 212 11.39 17.47 -5.63
CA THR A 212 12.18 18.32 -6.54
C THR A 212 11.42 19.59 -6.88
#